data_AF-D8FCB5-F1
#
_entry.id   AF-D8FCB5-F1
#
_cell.length_a   1.000
_cell.length_b   1.000
_cell.length_c   1.000
_cell.angle_alpha   90.00
_cell.angle_beta   90.00
_cell.angle_gamma   90.00
#
_symmetry.space_group_name_H-M   'P 1'
#
loop_
_entity.id
_entity.type
_entity.pdbx_description
1 polymer ?
#
loop_
_entity_poly.entity_id
_entity_poly.type
_entity_poly.pdbx_seq_one_letter_code
_entity_poly.pdbx_strand_id
1 'polypeptide(L)'
;MTLRVNEIFYSIQGESSYAGLPCVFVRLTGCNLRCSYCDTRYAYEEGGILEINHIFEQIAPMQCRLVEITGGEPLVQEKTPILIESLLEDGYDVLLETNGSHDISRVDNRCVKIVDIKCPSSGMHNHMDMENLNRLSAKDEIKFVLGTREDYEYAREIVIRMKSRFLKISSVNFSPVFGQLKPETLAEWILEDHLPCRLHLQLQKYVWGPDARGV
;
A
#
# COMPACT_ATOMS: atom_id res chain seq x y z
N MET A 1 15.37 11.53 15.74
CA MET A 1 14.14 10.77 16.08
C MET A 1 14.20 9.40 15.43
N THR A 2 13.83 8.33 16.14
CA THR A 2 13.95 6.94 15.65
C THR A 2 12.67 6.28 15.15
N LEU A 3 12.82 5.35 14.19
CA LEU A 3 11.80 4.40 13.70
C LEU A 3 12.38 2.98 13.71
N ARG A 4 11.51 1.96 13.76
CA ARG A 4 11.89 0.57 13.50
C ARG A 4 11.77 0.28 12.02
N VAL A 5 12.89 0.00 11.38
CA VAL A 5 13.00 -0.23 9.94
C VAL A 5 13.37 -1.69 9.70
N ASN A 6 12.63 -2.35 8.84
CA ASN A 6 12.87 -3.73 8.43
C ASN A 6 13.92 -3.79 7.32
N GLU A 7 13.71 -3.03 6.24
CA GLU A 7 14.61 -2.96 5.09
C GLU A 7 14.45 -1.62 4.34
N ILE A 8 15.53 -1.19 3.69
CA ILE A 8 15.54 -0.07 2.74
C ILE A 8 16.21 -0.58 1.46
N PHE A 9 15.52 -0.51 0.32
CA PHE A 9 16.03 -1.05 -0.93
C PHE A 9 15.52 -0.27 -2.13
N TYR A 10 16.17 -0.44 -3.28
CA TYR A 10 15.84 0.24 -4.53
C TYR A 10 15.36 -0.79 -5.55
N SER A 11 14.18 -0.57 -6.11
CA SER A 11 13.62 -1.46 -7.13
C SER A 11 12.58 -0.76 -8.02
N ILE A 12 11.71 -1.52 -8.68
CA ILE A 12 10.56 -1.05 -9.46
C ILE A 12 9.28 -1.19 -8.63
N GLN A 13 8.46 -0.15 -8.60
CA GLN A 13 7.13 -0.18 -8.02
C GLN A 13 6.29 -1.27 -8.69
N GLY A 14 5.74 -2.17 -7.88
CA GLY A 14 5.01 -3.34 -8.35
C GLY A 14 3.51 -3.13 -8.52
N GLU A 15 2.94 -2.14 -7.82
CA GLU A 15 1.50 -1.95 -7.65
C GLU A 15 1.12 -0.47 -7.76
N SER A 16 -0.19 -0.15 -7.65
CA SER A 16 -0.75 1.21 -7.78
C SER A 16 -0.53 1.85 -9.16
N SER A 17 -1.01 3.08 -9.36
CA SER A 17 -0.76 3.83 -10.60
C SER A 17 0.73 4.11 -10.90
N TYR A 18 1.62 3.87 -9.93
CA TYR A 18 3.06 4.00 -10.04
C TYR A 18 3.78 2.73 -10.51
N ALA A 19 3.05 1.63 -10.74
CA ALA A 19 3.63 0.36 -11.17
C ALA A 19 4.53 0.53 -12.42
N GLY A 20 5.75 -0.01 -12.36
CA GLY A 20 6.77 0.09 -13.41
C GLY A 20 7.80 1.21 -13.23
N LEU A 21 7.62 2.11 -12.25
CA LEU A 21 8.57 3.19 -11.97
C LEU A 21 9.68 2.75 -10.99
N PRO A 22 10.94 3.22 -11.16
CA PRO A 22 11.95 3.06 -10.13
C PRO A 22 11.55 3.76 -8.84
N CYS A 23 11.72 3.08 -7.71
CA CYS A 23 11.26 3.50 -6.40
C CYS A 23 12.20 2.99 -5.31
N VAL A 24 12.52 3.85 -4.34
CA VAL A 24 13.12 3.43 -3.08
C VAL A 24 12.02 3.00 -2.14
N PHE A 25 12.16 1.85 -1.52
CA PHE A 25 11.22 1.36 -0.51
C PHE A 25 11.86 1.52 0.87
N VAL A 26 11.12 2.12 1.79
CA VAL A 26 11.43 2.14 3.23
C VAL A 26 10.38 1.29 3.92
N ARG A 27 10.74 0.03 4.19
CA ARG A 27 9.85 -0.92 4.86
C ARG A 27 10.00 -0.79 6.37
N LEU A 28 8.95 -0.37 7.04
CA LEU A 28 8.88 -0.26 8.49
C LEU A 28 8.50 -1.60 9.14
N THR A 29 8.96 -1.79 10.37
CA THR A 29 8.66 -2.98 11.19
C THR A 29 7.40 -2.76 12.02
N GLY A 30 6.59 -3.81 12.18
CA GLY A 30 5.45 -3.89 13.08
C GLY A 30 4.13 -3.69 12.35
N CYS A 31 3.16 -4.57 12.58
CA CYS A 31 1.82 -4.46 12.01
C CYS A 31 0.78 -4.81 13.07
N ASN A 32 -0.35 -4.11 13.08
CA ASN A 32 -1.49 -4.37 13.96
C ASN A 32 -2.43 -5.47 13.41
N LEU A 33 -2.30 -5.85 12.13
CA LEU A 33 -3.12 -6.88 11.49
C LEU A 33 -2.35 -8.18 11.25
N ARG A 34 -3.07 -9.29 11.08
CA ARG A 34 -2.52 -10.61 10.76
C ARG A 34 -3.27 -11.24 9.57
N CYS A 35 -3.15 -10.58 8.42
CA CYS A 35 -3.84 -11.00 7.20
C CYS A 35 -3.41 -12.43 6.80
N SER A 36 -4.37 -13.28 6.48
CA SER A 36 -4.16 -14.69 6.10
C SER A 36 -3.12 -14.85 4.97
N TYR A 37 -3.22 -14.01 3.94
CA TYR A 37 -2.39 -14.00 2.73
C TYR A 37 -1.21 -13.01 2.78
N CYS A 38 -0.81 -12.53 3.96
CA CYS A 38 0.33 -11.62 4.06
C CYS A 38 1.62 -12.28 3.55
N ASP A 39 2.23 -11.68 2.53
CA ASP A 39 3.52 -12.10 1.94
C ASP A 39 4.73 -11.54 2.69
N THR A 40 4.54 -10.51 3.51
CA THR A 40 5.60 -9.79 4.22
C THR A 40 5.56 -10.04 5.74
N ARG A 41 5.32 -11.29 6.16
CA ARG A 41 5.21 -11.63 7.61
C ARG A 41 6.48 -11.33 8.41
N TYR A 42 7.64 -11.36 7.75
CA TYR A 42 8.93 -11.04 8.38
C TYR A 42 8.96 -9.60 8.92
N ALA A 43 8.28 -8.66 8.27
CA ALA A 43 8.19 -7.27 8.71
C ALA A 43 7.34 -7.07 9.97
N TYR A 44 6.71 -8.10 10.54
CA TYR A 44 6.00 -7.99 11.82
C TYR A 44 6.95 -7.76 12.99
N GLU A 45 8.14 -8.35 12.95
CA GLU A 45 9.05 -8.39 14.10
C GLU A 45 10.51 -8.08 13.72
N GLU A 46 10.96 -8.52 12.55
CA GLU A 46 12.34 -8.32 12.08
C GLU A 46 12.60 -6.83 11.81
N GLY A 47 13.85 -6.40 12.00
CA GLY A 47 14.30 -5.04 11.73
C GLY A 47 15.10 -4.43 12.88
N GLY A 48 15.58 -3.21 12.67
CA GLY A 48 16.41 -2.45 13.61
C GLY A 48 15.85 -1.06 13.88
N ILE A 49 16.37 -0.41 14.91
CA ILE A 49 16.04 0.99 15.20
C ILE A 49 17.00 1.87 14.40
N LEU A 50 16.46 2.74 13.55
CA LEU A 50 17.21 3.75 12.81
C LEU A 50 16.74 5.15 13.18
N GLU A 51 17.68 6.08 13.31
CA GLU A 51 17.38 7.52 13.31
C GLU A 51 16.96 7.93 11.89
N ILE A 52 16.03 8.88 11.78
CA ILE A 52 15.57 9.40 10.48
C ILE A 52 16.75 9.84 9.61
N ASN A 53 17.76 10.53 10.15
CA ASN A 53 18.95 10.93 9.37
C ASN A 53 19.69 9.74 8.74
N HIS A 54 19.79 8.60 9.44
CA HIS A 54 20.40 7.40 8.89
C HIS A 54 19.53 6.74 7.80
N ILE A 55 18.21 6.96 7.81
CA ILE A 55 17.33 6.55 6.70
C ILE A 55 17.67 7.38 5.46
N PHE A 56 17.81 8.70 5.59
CA PHE A 56 18.21 9.58 4.48
C PHE A 56 19.58 9.21 3.91
N GLU A 57 20.57 8.92 4.76
CA GLU A 57 21.89 8.49 4.33
C GLU A 57 21.86 7.20 3.50
N GLN A 58 20.88 6.32 3.74
CA GLN A 58 20.68 5.10 2.95
C GLN A 58 19.91 5.34 1.65
N ILE A 59 18.97 6.30 1.64
CA ILE A 59 18.20 6.66 0.44
C ILE A 59 19.06 7.42 -0.57
N ALA A 60 19.88 8.38 -0.11
CA ALA A 60 20.59 9.31 -0.99
C ALA A 60 21.46 8.64 -2.08
N PRO A 61 22.21 7.55 -1.82
CA PRO A 61 22.99 6.86 -2.85
C PRO A 61 22.16 6.20 -3.96
N MET A 62 20.85 5.99 -3.76
CA MET A 62 19.97 5.29 -4.72
C MET A 62 19.57 6.18 -5.91
N GLN A 63 19.81 7.50 -5.83
CA GLN A 63 19.56 8.46 -6.91
C GLN A 63 18.14 8.42 -7.49
N CYS A 64 17.16 8.09 -6.65
CA CYS A 64 15.75 8.01 -7.03
C CYS A 64 14.93 8.96 -6.15
N ARG A 65 14.05 9.73 -6.79
CA ARG A 65 13.19 10.71 -6.11
C ARG A 65 11.89 10.12 -5.58
N LEU A 66 11.45 8.99 -6.12
CA LEU A 66 10.24 8.32 -5.68
C LEU A 66 10.58 7.41 -4.49
N VAL A 67 9.96 7.67 -3.35
CA VAL A 67 10.13 6.89 -2.11
C VAL A 67 8.78 6.38 -1.66
N GLU A 68 8.64 5.07 -1.49
CA GLU A 68 7.48 4.48 -0.83
C GLU A 68 7.82 4.13 0.62
N ILE A 69 7.03 4.68 1.55
CA ILE A 69 6.98 4.24 2.93
C ILE A 69 5.93 3.14 3.04
N THR A 70 6.34 1.96 3.52
CA THR A 70 5.50 0.75 3.58
C THR A 70 5.90 -0.12 4.78
N GLY A 71 5.38 -1.33 4.88
CA GLY A 71 5.92 -2.42 5.69
C GLY A 71 4.89 -3.20 6.47
N GLY A 72 5.27 -3.77 7.61
CA GLY A 72 4.24 -3.84 8.63
C GLY A 72 3.63 -2.44 8.79
N GLU A 73 2.34 -2.33 9.10
CA GLU A 73 1.59 -1.06 9.05
C GLU A 73 2.38 0.20 9.45
N PRO A 74 2.74 1.09 8.50
CA PRO A 74 3.60 2.23 8.78
C PRO A 74 3.03 3.17 9.86
N LEU A 75 1.71 3.35 9.89
CA LEU A 75 1.07 4.30 10.80
C LEU A 75 0.91 3.76 12.23
N VAL A 76 1.34 2.52 12.51
CA VAL A 76 1.55 2.03 13.89
C VAL A 76 2.69 2.78 14.58
N GLN A 77 3.68 3.27 13.82
CA GLN A 77 4.77 4.05 14.38
C GLN A 77 4.44 5.54 14.35
N GLU A 78 4.33 6.16 15.52
CA GLU A 78 3.92 7.58 15.70
C GLU A 78 4.81 8.59 14.96
N LYS A 79 6.06 8.24 14.64
CA LYS A 79 7.01 9.12 13.95
C LYS A 79 7.00 8.97 12.43
N THR A 80 6.20 8.07 11.87
CA THR A 80 6.08 7.89 10.42
C THR A 80 5.67 9.17 9.70
N PRO A 81 4.70 9.97 10.18
CA PRO A 81 4.38 11.26 9.57
C PRO A 81 5.57 12.22 9.48
N ILE A 82 6.46 12.22 10.48
CA ILE A 82 7.64 13.09 10.52
C ILE A 82 8.65 12.67 9.45
N LEU A 83 8.87 11.36 9.26
CA LEU A 83 9.73 10.86 8.17
C LEU A 83 9.18 11.28 6.80
N ILE A 84 7.86 11.15 6.60
CA ILE A 84 7.20 11.54 5.34
C ILE A 84 7.36 13.04 5.10
N GLU A 85 7.10 13.87 6.10
CA GLU A 85 7.26 15.33 6.02
C GLU A 85 8.70 15.72 5.68
N SER A 86 9.69 15.14 6.36
CA SER A 86 11.11 15.41 6.07
C SER A 86 11.49 15.04 4.64
N LEU A 87 11.01 13.91 4.11
CA LEU A 87 11.31 13.49 2.73
C LEU A 87 10.68 14.45 1.71
N LEU A 88 9.44 14.88 1.96
CA LEU A 88 8.76 15.86 1.12
C LEU A 88 9.47 17.23 1.14
N GLU A 89 10.00 17.65 2.28
CA GLU A 89 10.78 18.89 2.41
C GLU A 89 12.10 18.85 1.65
N ASP A 90 12.74 17.68 1.58
CA ASP A 90 13.97 17.45 0.81
C ASP A 90 13.71 17.22 -0.69
N GLY A 91 12.45 17.31 -1.12
CA GLY A 91 12.04 17.28 -2.53
C GLY A 91 11.85 15.89 -3.14
N TYR A 92 11.66 14.86 -2.30
CA TYR A 92 11.22 13.54 -2.76
C TYR A 92 9.72 13.51 -3.06
N ASP A 93 9.33 12.67 -4.01
CA ASP A 93 7.96 12.26 -4.24
C ASP A 93 7.66 11.06 -3.33
N VAL A 94 6.73 11.21 -2.39
CA VAL A 94 6.52 10.20 -1.34
C VAL A 94 5.18 9.50 -1.49
N LEU A 95 5.24 8.17 -1.58
CA LEU A 95 4.10 7.26 -1.49
C LEU A 95 4.01 6.69 -0.07
N LEU A 96 2.79 6.48 0.42
CA LEU A 96 2.53 5.72 1.64
C LEU A 96 1.58 4.57 1.31
N GLU A 97 2.04 3.34 1.50
CA GLU A 97 1.16 2.17 1.51
C GLU A 97 0.74 1.83 2.95
N THR A 98 -0.56 1.87 3.22
CA THR A 98 -1.14 1.59 4.55
C THR A 98 -2.30 0.59 4.42
N ASN A 99 -2.49 -0.24 5.44
CA ASN A 99 -3.60 -1.16 5.58
C ASN A 99 -4.92 -0.47 5.94
N GLY A 100 -4.94 0.85 6.12
CA GLY A 100 -6.16 1.64 6.32
C GLY A 100 -6.86 1.49 7.68
N SER A 101 -6.25 0.83 8.67
CA SER A 101 -6.82 0.74 10.02
C SER A 101 -6.55 1.96 10.90
N HIS A 102 -5.62 2.82 10.48
CA HIS A 102 -5.23 4.04 11.20
C HIS A 102 -5.68 5.29 10.45
N ASP A 103 -5.91 6.37 11.18
CA ASP A 103 -6.31 7.67 10.62
C ASP A 103 -5.22 8.25 9.71
N ILE A 104 -5.51 8.35 8.41
CA ILE A 104 -4.58 8.87 7.39
C ILE A 104 -4.50 10.41 7.37
N SER A 105 -5.34 11.13 8.10
CA SER A 105 -5.26 12.61 8.18
C SER A 105 -4.00 13.10 8.90
N ARG A 106 -3.33 12.22 9.65
CA ARG A 106 -2.02 12.48 10.27
C ARG A 106 -0.88 12.64 9.25
N VAL A 107 -1.10 12.25 7.99
CA VAL A 107 -0.08 12.22 6.95
C VAL A 107 -0.21 13.43 6.05
N ASP A 108 0.91 14.13 5.84
CA ASP A 108 1.00 15.32 4.98
C ASP A 108 0.26 15.12 3.66
N ASN A 109 -0.58 16.08 3.29
CA ASN A 109 -1.39 16.04 2.08
C ASN A 109 -0.60 16.15 0.79
N ARG A 110 0.73 16.33 0.80
CA ARG A 110 1.65 16.21 -0.34
C ARG A 110 2.09 14.76 -0.61
N CYS A 111 2.06 13.88 0.39
CA CYS A 111 2.22 12.44 0.19
C CYS A 111 1.01 11.84 -0.53
N VAL A 112 1.24 10.87 -1.42
CA VAL A 112 0.19 10.06 -2.04
C VAL A 112 -0.07 8.84 -1.18
N LYS A 113 -1.32 8.69 -0.74
CA LYS A 113 -1.74 7.60 0.14
C LYS A 113 -2.37 6.49 -0.69
N ILE A 114 -1.81 5.28 -0.61
CA ILE A 114 -2.39 4.05 -1.17
C ILE A 114 -2.96 3.26 0.00
N VAL A 115 -4.29 3.27 0.13
CA VAL A 115 -5.00 2.62 1.24
C VAL A 115 -5.49 1.25 0.80
N ASP A 116 -4.89 0.19 1.34
CA ASP A 116 -5.29 -1.20 1.08
C ASP A 116 -6.40 -1.64 2.04
N ILE A 117 -7.64 -1.58 1.55
CA ILE A 117 -8.81 -2.01 2.30
C ILE A 117 -8.84 -3.54 2.32
N LYS A 118 -8.64 -4.10 3.51
CA LYS A 118 -8.59 -5.55 3.70
C LYS A 118 -9.96 -6.17 3.48
N CYS A 119 -10.02 -7.17 2.59
CA CYS A 119 -11.25 -7.91 2.26
C CYS A 119 -11.48 -9.10 3.20
N PRO A 120 -12.69 -9.71 3.22
CA PRO A 120 -13.05 -10.82 4.08
C PRO A 120 -12.03 -11.95 4.18
N SER A 121 -11.46 -12.42 3.07
CA SER A 121 -10.50 -13.53 3.06
C SER A 121 -9.21 -13.22 3.81
N SER A 122 -8.88 -11.95 4.05
CA SER A 122 -7.75 -11.56 4.90
C SER A 122 -7.96 -11.95 6.37
N GLY A 123 -9.21 -12.13 6.79
CA GLY A 123 -9.63 -12.26 8.18
C GLY A 123 -9.63 -10.94 8.97
N MET A 124 -9.26 -9.82 8.35
CA MET A 124 -8.95 -8.56 9.05
C MET A 124 -9.83 -7.37 8.63
N HIS A 125 -10.80 -7.56 7.72
CA HIS A 125 -11.67 -6.50 7.19
C HIS A 125 -12.45 -5.69 8.24
N ASN A 126 -12.71 -6.26 9.42
CA ASN A 126 -13.41 -5.57 10.51
C ASN A 126 -12.54 -4.59 11.31
N HIS A 127 -11.23 -4.52 11.01
CA HIS A 127 -10.30 -3.61 11.68
C HIS A 127 -10.06 -2.31 10.89
N MET A 128 -10.75 -2.14 9.76
CA MET A 128 -10.57 -1.00 8.88
C MET A 128 -11.19 0.27 9.47
N ASP A 129 -10.49 1.40 9.36
CA ASP A 129 -11.09 2.70 9.63
C ASP A 129 -11.74 3.22 8.35
N MET A 130 -13.05 2.94 8.21
CA MET A 130 -13.80 3.31 7.01
C MET A 130 -13.98 4.82 6.85
N GLU A 131 -13.74 5.63 7.88
CA GLU A 131 -13.71 7.09 7.74
C GLU A 131 -12.55 7.57 6.88
N ASN A 132 -11.50 6.75 6.69
CA ASN A 132 -10.44 7.04 5.74
C ASN A 132 -10.96 7.30 4.32
N LEU A 133 -12.08 6.68 3.91
CA LEU A 133 -12.72 6.98 2.62
C LEU A 133 -13.09 8.46 2.46
N ASN A 134 -13.41 9.15 3.55
CA ASN A 134 -13.75 10.58 3.56
C ASN A 134 -12.51 11.48 3.65
N ARG A 135 -11.34 10.90 3.99
CA ARG A 135 -10.06 11.61 4.19
C ARG A 135 -9.16 11.55 2.96
N LEU A 136 -9.50 10.72 1.97
CA LEU A 136 -8.80 10.62 0.69
C LEU A 136 -8.96 11.88 -0.16
N SER A 137 -7.92 12.20 -0.90
CA SER A 137 -7.86 13.29 -1.87
C SER A 137 -7.81 12.74 -3.31
N ALA A 138 -7.92 13.65 -4.29
CA ALA A 138 -7.98 13.30 -5.72
C ALA A 138 -6.74 12.57 -6.28
N LYS A 139 -5.63 12.59 -5.54
CA LYS A 139 -4.39 11.91 -5.93
C LYS A 139 -4.18 10.57 -5.21
N ASP A 140 -4.94 10.33 -4.14
CA ASP A 140 -4.81 9.13 -3.34
C ASP A 140 -5.47 7.95 -4.07
N GLU A 141 -5.10 6.75 -3.66
CA GLU A 141 -5.53 5.50 -4.28
C GLU A 141 -6.11 4.55 -3.24
N ILE A 142 -7.04 3.71 -3.69
CA ILE A 142 -7.51 2.58 -2.92
C ILE A 142 -7.03 1.30 -3.60
N LYS A 143 -6.57 0.36 -2.78
CA LYS A 143 -6.21 -0.98 -3.20
C LYS A 143 -7.13 -1.99 -2.50
N PHE A 144 -7.50 -3.04 -3.21
CA PHE A 144 -8.14 -4.22 -2.67
C PHE A 144 -7.39 -5.45 -3.14
N VAL A 145 -6.96 -6.30 -2.20
CA VAL A 145 -6.35 -7.59 -2.51
C VAL A 145 -7.41 -8.69 -2.34
N LEU A 146 -7.71 -9.40 -3.42
CA LEU A 146 -8.89 -10.25 -3.57
C LEU A 146 -8.49 -11.73 -3.75
N GLY A 147 -8.92 -12.59 -2.82
CA GLY A 147 -8.67 -14.03 -2.85
C GLY A 147 -9.89 -14.87 -3.20
N THR A 148 -11.10 -14.31 -3.11
CA THR A 148 -12.36 -15.04 -3.33
C THR A 148 -13.39 -14.18 -4.07
N ARG A 149 -14.51 -14.79 -4.50
CA ARG A 149 -15.66 -14.04 -5.03
C ARG A 149 -16.30 -13.15 -3.94
N GLU A 150 -16.30 -13.58 -2.69
CA GLU A 150 -16.79 -12.77 -1.56
C GLU A 150 -15.99 -11.48 -1.41
N ASP A 151 -14.66 -11.54 -1.55
CA ASP A 151 -13.82 -10.33 -1.53
C ASP A 151 -14.17 -9.37 -2.65
N TYR A 152 -14.42 -9.91 -3.86
CA TYR A 152 -14.79 -9.11 -5.02
C TYR A 152 -16.13 -8.39 -4.79
N GLU A 153 -17.15 -9.09 -4.31
CA GLU A 153 -18.45 -8.47 -4.00
C GLU A 153 -18.31 -7.39 -2.93
N TYR A 154 -17.56 -7.67 -1.87
CA TYR A 154 -17.27 -6.72 -0.80
C TYR A 154 -16.60 -5.44 -1.33
N ALA A 155 -15.55 -5.60 -2.14
CA ALA A 155 -14.84 -4.45 -2.74
C ALA A 155 -15.74 -3.68 -3.71
N ARG A 156 -16.53 -4.39 -4.53
CA ARG A 156 -17.48 -3.82 -5.48
C ARG A 156 -18.54 -2.96 -4.78
N GLU A 157 -19.12 -3.42 -3.68
CA GLU A 157 -20.08 -2.65 -2.89
C GLU A 157 -19.49 -1.33 -2.37
N ILE A 158 -18.24 -1.37 -1.88
CA ILE A 158 -17.53 -0.17 -1.44
C ILE A 158 -17.34 0.80 -2.61
N VAL A 159 -16.88 0.32 -3.76
CA VAL A 159 -16.66 1.15 -4.97
C VAL A 159 -17.97 1.82 -5.43
N ILE A 160 -19.08 1.07 -5.45
CA ILE A 160 -20.40 1.62 -5.80
C ILE A 160 -20.82 2.70 -4.80
N ARG A 161 -20.62 2.48 -3.49
CA ARG A 161 -20.91 3.46 -2.43
C ARG A 161 -20.03 4.71 -2.53
N MET A 162 -18.77 4.56 -2.94
CA MET A 162 -17.89 5.72 -3.15
C MET A 162 -18.35 6.56 -4.35
N LYS A 163 -18.73 5.88 -5.45
CA LYS A 163 -19.23 6.53 -6.67
C LYS A 163 -20.50 7.32 -6.39
N SER A 164 -21.44 6.78 -5.61
CA SER A 164 -22.68 7.48 -5.24
C SER A 164 -22.43 8.71 -4.37
N ARG A 165 -21.29 8.77 -3.67
CA ARG A 165 -20.83 9.92 -2.87
C ARG A 165 -19.92 10.88 -3.64
N PHE A 166 -19.69 10.65 -4.93
CA PHE A 166 -18.81 11.46 -5.78
C PHE A 166 -17.39 11.66 -5.21
N LEU A 167 -16.88 10.67 -4.48
CA LEU A 167 -15.52 10.72 -3.96
C LEU A 167 -14.52 10.72 -5.13
N LYS A 168 -13.71 11.77 -5.23
CA LYS A 168 -12.67 11.91 -6.25
C LYS A 168 -11.38 11.34 -5.69
N ILE A 169 -10.94 10.24 -6.27
CA ILE A 169 -9.64 9.60 -6.01
C ILE A 169 -8.97 9.28 -7.35
N SER A 170 -7.66 9.03 -7.32
CA SER A 170 -6.86 8.81 -8.53
C SER A 170 -7.19 7.46 -9.18
N SER A 171 -7.18 6.40 -8.37
CA SER A 171 -7.40 5.03 -8.84
C SER A 171 -8.04 4.15 -7.78
N VAL A 172 -8.83 3.19 -8.24
CA VAL A 172 -9.27 2.01 -7.48
C VAL A 172 -8.60 0.81 -8.11
N ASN A 173 -7.76 0.12 -7.34
CA ASN A 173 -6.91 -0.97 -7.80
C ASN A 173 -7.38 -2.30 -7.22
N PHE A 174 -7.75 -3.24 -8.09
CA PHE A 174 -8.14 -4.60 -7.72
C PHE A 174 -6.99 -5.54 -8.07
N SER A 175 -6.41 -6.16 -7.04
CA SER A 175 -5.28 -7.08 -7.20
C SER A 175 -5.66 -8.47 -6.73
N PRO A 176 -5.37 -9.54 -7.48
CA PRO A 176 -5.62 -10.89 -7.01
C PRO A 176 -4.58 -11.28 -5.94
N VAL A 177 -5.00 -12.06 -4.93
CA VAL A 177 -4.05 -12.77 -4.07
C VAL A 177 -3.24 -13.73 -4.95
N PHE A 178 -1.93 -13.50 -5.04
CA PHE A 178 -1.04 -14.27 -5.90
C PHE A 178 -1.13 -15.79 -5.59
N GLY A 179 -1.30 -16.60 -6.62
CA GLY A 179 -1.43 -18.05 -6.51
C GLY A 179 -2.78 -18.56 -5.99
N GLN A 180 -3.70 -17.67 -5.56
CA GLN A 180 -5.02 -18.03 -5.06
C GLN A 180 -6.14 -17.64 -6.04
N LEU A 181 -6.22 -16.36 -6.42
CA LEU A 181 -7.19 -15.90 -7.43
C LEU A 181 -6.47 -15.72 -8.77
N LYS A 182 -7.01 -16.33 -9.83
CA LYS A 182 -6.47 -16.16 -11.18
C LYS A 182 -6.76 -14.75 -11.69
N PRO A 183 -5.76 -14.04 -12.24
CA PRO A 183 -5.97 -12.73 -12.86
C PRO A 183 -7.08 -12.71 -13.91
N GLU A 184 -7.19 -13.76 -14.72
CA GLU A 184 -8.20 -13.89 -15.77
C GLU A 184 -9.61 -13.90 -15.18
N THR A 185 -9.82 -14.65 -14.10
CA THR A 185 -11.10 -14.72 -13.40
C THR A 185 -11.48 -13.37 -12.80
N LEU A 186 -10.52 -12.66 -12.19
CA LEU A 186 -10.79 -11.32 -11.67
C LEU A 186 -11.11 -10.32 -12.80
N ALA A 187 -10.42 -10.43 -13.94
CA ALA A 187 -10.70 -9.60 -15.11
C ALA A 187 -12.13 -9.84 -15.63
N GLU A 188 -12.55 -11.09 -15.76
CA GLU A 188 -13.91 -11.46 -16.18
C GLU A 188 -14.96 -10.82 -15.27
N TRP A 189 -14.81 -10.92 -13.94
CA TRP A 189 -15.73 -10.31 -12.98
C TRP A 189 -15.83 -8.79 -13.14
N ILE A 190 -14.70 -8.10 -13.25
CA ILE A 190 -14.65 -6.65 -13.46
C ILE A 190 -15.37 -6.24 -14.76
N LEU A 191 -15.15 -7.00 -15.83
CA LEU A 191 -15.75 -6.73 -17.15
C LEU A 191 -17.27 -6.97 -17.14
N GLU A 192 -17.73 -8.06 -16.52
CA GLU A 192 -19.15 -8.41 -16.39
C GLU A 192 -19.94 -7.33 -15.63
N ASP A 193 -19.35 -6.76 -14.57
CA ASP A 193 -20.00 -5.73 -13.75
C ASP A 193 -19.79 -4.30 -14.26
N HIS A 194 -18.97 -4.11 -15.31
CA HIS A 194 -18.55 -2.80 -15.80
C HIS A 194 -18.00 -1.90 -14.67
N LEU A 195 -17.23 -2.48 -13.75
CA LEU A 195 -16.77 -1.80 -12.55
C LEU A 195 -15.68 -0.77 -12.92
N PRO A 196 -15.76 0.49 -12.46
CA PRO A 196 -14.78 1.52 -12.78
C PRO A 196 -13.54 1.39 -11.87
N CYS A 197 -12.84 0.28 -12.01
CA CYS A 197 -11.59 0.00 -11.32
C CYS A 197 -10.52 -0.46 -12.32
N ARG A 198 -9.29 -0.59 -11.82
CA ARG A 198 -8.14 -1.10 -12.57
C ARG A 198 -7.76 -2.46 -12.02
N LEU A 199 -7.62 -3.45 -12.91
CA LEU A 199 -6.93 -4.68 -12.58
C LEU A 199 -5.44 -4.39 -12.42
N HIS A 200 -4.90 -4.67 -11.24
CA HIS A 200 -3.48 -4.58 -10.95
C HIS A 200 -2.89 -5.96 -10.69
N LEU A 201 -1.82 -6.28 -11.40
CA LEU A 201 -1.00 -7.44 -11.05
C LEU A 201 0.16 -6.96 -10.17
N GLN A 202 0.56 -7.80 -9.23
CA GLN A 202 1.75 -7.57 -8.42
C GLN A 202 2.99 -7.80 -9.29
N LEU A 203 3.37 -6.80 -10.10
CA LEU A 203 4.41 -6.89 -11.14
C LEU A 203 5.72 -7.46 -10.58
N GLN A 204 6.06 -7.08 -9.35
CA GLN A 204 7.24 -7.54 -8.63
C GLN A 204 7.36 -9.07 -8.57
N LYS A 205 6.24 -9.76 -8.37
CA LYS A 205 6.20 -11.22 -8.25
C LYS A 205 6.48 -11.92 -9.57
N TYR A 206 6.25 -11.24 -10.70
CA TYR A 206 6.57 -11.75 -12.04
C TYR A 206 8.00 -11.42 -12.47
N VAL A 207 8.55 -10.28 -12.01
CA VAL A 207 9.90 -9.84 -12.37
C VAL A 207 10.96 -10.58 -11.56
N TRP A 208 10.80 -10.66 -10.24
CA TRP A 208 11.81 -11.23 -9.33
C TRP A 208 11.39 -12.56 -8.69
N GLY A 209 10.12 -12.92 -8.79
CA GLY A 209 9.54 -14.09 -8.13
C GLY A 209 8.79 -13.72 -6.83
N PRO A 210 7.86 -14.58 -6.39
CA PRO A 210 6.97 -14.26 -5.27
C PRO A 210 7.64 -14.27 -3.88
N ASP A 211 8.79 -14.94 -3.75
CA ASP A 211 9.51 -15.11 -2.49
C ASP A 211 10.73 -14.19 -2.36
N ALA A 212 10.98 -13.35 -3.37
CA ALA A 212 12.14 -12.48 -3.38
C ALA A 212 11.96 -11.32 -2.36
N ARG A 213 13.04 -10.98 -1.65
CA ARG A 213 13.09 -9.90 -0.66
C ARG A 213 14.10 -8.85 -1.07
N GLY A 214 13.90 -7.60 -0.67
CA GLY A 214 14.80 -6.49 -1.00
C GLY A 214 14.92 -6.22 -2.50
N VAL A 215 13.88 -6.54 -3.25
CA VAL A 215 13.76 -6.37 -4.71
C VAL A 215 12.36 -5.92 -5.06
#